data_AF-A0A2M7Z2F0-F1
#
_entry.id   AF-A0A2M7Z2F0-F1
#
_cell.length_a   1.000
_cell.length_b   1.000
_cell.length_c   1.000
_cell.angle_alpha   90.00
_cell.angle_beta   90.00
_cell.angle_gamma   90.00
#
_symmetry.space_group_name_H-M   'P 1'
#
loop_
_entity.id
_entity.type
_entity.pdbx_description
1 polymer ?
#
loop_
_entity_poly.entity_id
_entity_poly.type
_entity_poly.pdbx_seq_one_letter_code
_entity_poly.pdbx_strand_id
1 'polypeptide(L)'
;AQGKVENPYAVDPDDPSKRTVWGDLAEIDNRDSSDREHLWEFWGQLIDRYLELGFQGFRCDAAYKVPGKLWRFLIHRARRVNPQAVFWAE
;
A
#
# COMPACT_ATOMS: atom_id res chain seq x y z
N ALA A 1 -13.85 -13.78 20.78
CA ALA A 1 -13.74 -14.09 19.36
C ALA A 1 -12.25 -14.14 19.03
N GLN A 2 -11.73 -15.28 18.57
CA GLN A 2 -10.30 -15.42 18.28
C GLN A 2 -10.03 -14.78 16.92
N GLY A 3 -9.43 -13.59 16.92
CA GLY A 3 -8.92 -12.97 15.69
C GLY A 3 -7.81 -13.85 15.12
N LYS A 4 -7.86 -14.12 13.81
CA LYS A 4 -6.80 -14.80 13.07
C LYS A 4 -6.16 -13.79 12.12
N VAL A 5 -4.88 -13.97 11.84
CA VAL A 5 -4.19 -13.20 10.80
C VAL A 5 -4.75 -13.62 9.45
N GLU A 6 -5.11 -12.64 8.63
CA GLU A 6 -5.45 -12.86 7.23
C GLU A 6 -4.18 -12.69 6.39
N ASN A 7 -3.90 -13.70 5.55
CA ASN A 7 -2.75 -13.67 4.65
C ASN A 7 -3.18 -13.15 3.27
N PRO A 8 -2.42 -12.24 2.65
CA PRO A 8 -2.69 -11.81 1.29
C PRO A 8 -2.41 -12.93 0.29
N TYR A 9 -3.05 -12.86 -0.88
CA TYR A 9 -2.89 -13.85 -1.95
C TYR A 9 -2.98 -13.21 -3.34
N ALA A 10 -2.29 -13.76 -4.33
CA ALA A 10 -2.49 -13.44 -5.74
C ALA A 10 -3.41 -14.48 -6.39
N VAL A 11 -4.28 -14.05 -7.30
CA VAL A 11 -5.11 -14.92 -8.13
C VAL A 11 -4.38 -15.14 -9.45
N ASP A 12 -4.36 -16.36 -9.95
CA ASP A 12 -3.79 -16.68 -11.25
C ASP A 12 -4.58 -15.94 -12.36
N PRO A 13 -3.92 -15.17 -13.25
CA PRO A 13 -4.61 -14.39 -14.27
C PRO A 13 -5.32 -15.25 -15.31
N ASP A 14 -4.90 -16.49 -15.52
CA ASP A 14 -5.47 -17.42 -16.50
C ASP A 14 -6.53 -18.35 -15.88
N ASP A 15 -6.53 -18.48 -14.55
CA ASP A 15 -7.47 -19.34 -13.81
C ASP A 15 -7.88 -18.76 -12.45
N PRO A 16 -9.05 -18.11 -12.34
CA PRO A 16 -9.47 -17.44 -11.10
C PRO A 16 -9.76 -18.40 -9.93
N SER A 17 -9.80 -19.72 -10.17
CA SER A 17 -9.92 -20.72 -9.11
C SER A 17 -8.60 -20.98 -8.38
N LYS A 18 -7.45 -20.63 -8.99
CA LYS A 18 -6.13 -20.81 -8.41
C LYS A 18 -5.68 -19.55 -7.67
N ARG A 19 -5.17 -19.76 -6.45
CA ARG A 19 -4.65 -18.70 -5.58
C ARG A 19 -3.31 -19.10 -4.99
N THR A 20 -2.37 -18.16 -5.02
CA THR A 20 -1.09 -18.26 -4.33
C THR A 20 -1.17 -17.41 -3.07
N VAL A 21 -1.21 -18.06 -1.91
CA VAL A 21 -1.24 -17.40 -0.59
C VAL A 21 0.18 -17.11 -0.14
N TRP A 22 0.43 -15.89 0.33
CA TRP A 22 1.69 -15.47 0.94
C TRP A 22 1.60 -15.64 2.46
N GLY A 23 1.85 -16.87 2.94
CA GLY A 23 1.61 -17.27 4.33
C GLY A 23 2.51 -16.61 5.38
N ASP A 24 3.58 -15.96 4.95
CA ASP A 24 4.52 -15.19 5.76
C ASP A 24 4.10 -13.72 5.96
N LEU A 25 3.10 -13.24 5.22
CA LEU A 25 2.62 -11.85 5.27
C LEU A 25 1.26 -11.73 5.96
N ALA A 26 1.03 -10.60 6.63
CA ALA A 26 -0.29 -10.23 7.15
C ALA A 26 -0.88 -9.11 6.29
N GLU A 27 -2.17 -9.22 5.96
CA GLU A 27 -2.87 -8.18 5.21
C GLU A 27 -3.17 -6.97 6.11
N ILE A 28 -2.93 -5.77 5.58
CA ILE A 28 -3.23 -4.51 6.25
C ILE A 28 -4.50 -3.94 5.65
N ASP A 29 -5.54 -3.83 6.48
CA ASP A 29 -6.83 -3.28 6.08
C ASP A 29 -6.78 -1.76 5.91
N ASN A 30 -6.33 -1.32 4.75
CA ASN A 30 -6.30 0.09 4.36
C ASN A 30 -7.68 0.66 3.97
N ARG A 31 -8.73 -0.17 3.94
CA ARG A 31 -10.06 0.19 3.46
C ARG A 31 -11.05 0.43 4.59
N ASP A 32 -11.14 -0.51 5.52
CA ASP A 32 -12.23 -0.62 6.49
C ASP A 32 -11.74 -0.62 7.96
N SER A 33 -10.42 -0.50 8.19
CA SER A 33 -9.87 -0.37 9.54
C SER A 33 -10.58 0.74 10.33
N SER A 34 -10.94 0.44 11.58
CA SER A 34 -11.57 1.40 12.49
C SER A 34 -10.70 2.63 12.76
N ASP A 35 -9.37 2.49 12.57
CA ASP A 35 -8.40 3.58 12.72
C ASP A 35 -7.67 3.91 11.40
N ARG A 36 -8.44 3.91 10.30
CA ARG A 36 -7.92 4.13 8.95
C ARG A 36 -7.15 5.44 8.80
N GLU A 37 -7.54 6.50 9.50
CA GLU A 37 -6.91 7.81 9.37
C GLU A 37 -5.47 7.80 9.90
N HIS A 38 -5.23 7.27 11.10
CA HIS A 38 -3.86 7.16 11.64
C HIS A 38 -3.03 6.14 10.87
N LEU A 39 -3.64 5.06 10.38
CA LEU A 39 -2.96 4.11 9.48
C LEU A 39 -2.48 4.79 8.19
N TRP A 40 -3.30 5.64 7.58
CA TRP A 40 -2.91 6.38 6.39
C TRP A 40 -1.84 7.44 6.70
N GLU A 41 -1.95 8.10 7.84
CA GLU A 41 -0.93 9.04 8.29
C GLU A 41 0.42 8.36 8.50
N PHE A 42 0.45 7.15 9.07
CA PHE A 42 1.68 6.35 9.20
C PHE A 42 2.35 6.12 7.83
N TRP A 43 1.60 5.70 6.81
CA TRP A 43 2.13 5.57 5.46
C TRP A 43 2.63 6.89 4.88
N GLY A 44 1.91 7.99 5.16
CA GLY A 44 2.33 9.33 4.76
C GLY A 44 3.67 9.74 5.36
N GLN A 45 3.85 9.51 6.66
CA GLN A 45 5.11 9.78 7.36
C GLN A 45 6.26 8.92 6.82
N LEU A 46 5.97 7.67 6.44
CA LEU A 46 6.96 6.80 5.81
C LEU A 46 7.42 7.35 4.45
N ILE A 47 6.48 7.83 3.62
CA ILE A 47 6.77 8.51 2.36
C ILE A 47 7.62 9.76 2.59
N ASP A 48 7.23 10.62 3.53
CA ASP A 48 7.99 11.84 3.85
C ASP A 48 9.43 11.48 4.24
N ARG A 49 9.59 10.48 5.11
CA ARG A 49 10.89 10.02 5.58
C ARG A 49 11.78 9.54 4.44
N TYR A 50 11.25 8.80 3.48
CA TYR A 50 12.03 8.34 2.33
C TYR A 50 12.41 9.49 1.40
N LEU A 51 11.54 10.47 1.19
CA LEU A 51 11.86 11.66 0.41
C LEU A 51 12.94 12.52 1.09
N GLU A 52 12.90 12.67 2.42
CA GLU A 52 13.96 13.33 3.21
C GLU A 52 15.32 12.65 3.05
N LEU A 53 15.34 11.34 2.85
CA LEU A 53 16.55 10.55 2.59
C LEU A 53 17.04 10.64 1.14
N GLY A 54 16.37 11.42 0.29
CA GLY A 54 16.76 11.67 -1.10
C GLY A 54 16.14 10.73 -2.13
N PHE A 55 15.15 9.92 -1.75
CA PHE A 55 14.44 9.08 -2.71
C PHE A 55 13.62 9.98 -3.66
N GLN A 56 13.58 9.62 -4.93
CA GLN A 56 12.87 10.39 -5.96
C GLN A 56 11.58 9.71 -6.43
N GLY A 57 11.26 8.53 -5.91
CA GLY A 57 10.06 7.81 -6.29
C GLY A 57 9.96 6.43 -5.65
N PHE A 58 8.87 5.75 -5.97
CA PHE A 58 8.46 4.49 -5.33
C PHE A 58 7.94 3.51 -6.38
N ARG A 59 8.42 2.27 -6.35
CA ARG A 59 7.79 1.14 -7.05
C ARG A 59 6.79 0.50 -6.09
N CYS A 60 5.54 0.41 -6.50
CA CYS A 60 4.42 -0.04 -5.69
C CYS A 60 4.03 -1.47 -6.10
N ASP A 61 4.42 -2.45 -5.29
CA ASP A 61 4.11 -3.87 -5.48
C ASP A 61 2.61 -4.13 -5.35
N ALA A 62 2.07 -4.99 -6.22
CA ALA A 62 0.65 -5.37 -6.26
C ALA A 62 -0.30 -4.18 -6.04
N ALA A 63 -0.06 -3.06 -6.74
CA ALA A 63 -0.69 -1.77 -6.47
C ALA A 63 -2.21 -1.81 -6.62
N TYR A 64 -2.72 -2.73 -7.44
CA TYR A 64 -4.15 -2.99 -7.64
C TYR A 64 -4.87 -3.47 -6.36
N LYS A 65 -4.17 -3.99 -5.35
CA LYS A 65 -4.76 -4.41 -4.07
C LYS A 65 -4.99 -3.26 -3.10
N VAL A 66 -4.35 -2.11 -3.32
CA VAL A 66 -4.41 -0.97 -2.40
C VAL A 66 -5.50 0.03 -2.85
N PRO A 67 -6.30 0.60 -1.93
CA PRO A 67 -7.36 1.54 -2.30
C PRO A 67 -6.83 2.76 -3.06
N GLY A 68 -7.45 3.10 -4.20
CA GLY A 68 -7.08 4.28 -4.98
C GLY A 68 -7.18 5.62 -4.22
N LYS A 69 -8.00 5.70 -3.18
CA LYS A 69 -8.06 6.89 -2.29
C LYS A 69 -6.77 7.04 -1.47
N LEU A 70 -6.20 5.93 -0.98
CA LEU A 70 -4.91 5.95 -0.28
C LEU A 70 -3.79 6.36 -1.26
N TRP A 71 -3.78 5.82 -2.49
CA TRP A 71 -2.81 6.24 -3.50
C TRP A 71 -2.86 7.75 -3.76
N ARG A 72 -4.05 8.33 -3.95
CA ARG A 72 -4.20 9.78 -4.12
C ARG A 72 -3.67 10.57 -2.93
N PHE A 73 -3.95 10.12 -1.71
CA PHE A 73 -3.43 10.74 -0.48
C PHE A 73 -1.90 10.74 -0.46
N LEU A 74 -1.27 9.57 -0.67
CA LEU A 74 0.19 9.44 -0.62
C LEU A 74 0.90 10.20 -1.75
N ILE A 75 0.40 10.11 -2.98
CA ILE A 75 0.97 10.83 -4.13
C ILE A 75 0.86 12.34 -3.94
N HIS A 76 -0.28 12.83 -3.45
CA HIS A 76 -0.45 14.26 -3.18
C HIS A 76 0.51 14.71 -2.08
N ARG A 77 0.64 13.95 -0.99
CA ARG A 77 1.58 14.24 0.09
C ARG A 77 3.02 14.28 -0.41
N ALA A 78 3.46 13.25 -1.12
CA ALA A 78 4.80 13.16 -1.69
C ALA A 78 5.13 14.37 -2.56
N ARG A 79 4.19 14.79 -3.43
CA ARG A 79 4.38 15.91 -4.34
C ARG A 79 4.44 17.28 -3.66
N ARG A 80 3.95 17.42 -2.41
CA ARG A 80 4.17 18.63 -1.62
C ARG A 80 5.61 18.76 -1.14
N VAL A 81 6.30 17.63 -0.93
CA VAL A 81 7.71 17.59 -0.51
C VAL A 81 8.64 17.62 -1.73
N ASN A 82 8.37 16.77 -2.72
CA ASN A 82 9.10 16.72 -3.98
C ASN A 82 8.11 16.67 -5.17
N PRO A 83 7.90 17.79 -5.90
CA PRO A 83 6.99 17.84 -7.05
C PRO A 83 7.31 16.85 -8.17
N GLN A 84 8.55 16.35 -8.24
CA GLN A 84 9.03 15.38 -9.22
C GLN A 84 8.92 13.92 -8.74
N ALA A 85 8.37 13.67 -7.55
CA ALA A 85 8.22 12.30 -7.02
C ALA A 85 7.37 11.43 -7.96
N VAL A 86 7.93 10.28 -8.37
CA VAL A 86 7.29 9.32 -9.28
C VAL A 86 6.80 8.09 -8.52
N PHE A 87 5.63 7.57 -8.90
CA PHE A 87 5.09 6.31 -8.40
C PHE A 87 4.87 5.37 -9.59
N TRP A 88 5.43 4.17 -9.50
CA TRP A 88 5.34 3.14 -10.53
C TRP A 88 4.51 1.97 -10.01
N ALA A 89 3.37 1.71 -10.64
CA ALA A 89 2.47 0.64 -10.22
C ALA A 89 2.84 -0.68 -10.92
N GLU A 90 3.01 -1.73 -10.12
CA GLU A 90 3.00 -3.12 -10.58
C GLU A 90 1.63 -3.77 -10.32
#